data_AF-A0A9D4BA53-F1
#
_entry.id   AF-A0A9D4BA53-F1
#
_cell.length_a   1.000
_cell.length_b   1.000
_cell.length_c   1.000
_cell.angle_alpha   90.00
_cell.angle_beta   90.00
_cell.angle_gamma   90.00
#
_symmetry.space_group_name_H-M   'P 1'
#
loop_
_entity.id
_entity.type
_entity.pdbx_description
1 polymer ?
#
loop_
_entity_poly.entity_id
_entity_poly.type
_entity_poly.pdbx_seq_one_letter_code
_entity_poly.pdbx_strand_id
1 'polypeptide(L)'
;MAAPRGVIRALHRGTLTQNSVVDRIFSGIQPTGKLHLGNYFGAIQNWMRLQEEYNSVLYSIVDLHALTVPREPAVLRQSILDTTATLLACGINPEKCLLFQQSQGFQ
;
A
#
# COMPACT_ATOMS: atom_id res chain seq x y z
N MET A 1 -4.67 -6.68 -70.25
CA MET A 1 -5.46 -6.77 -69.01
C MET A 1 -4.89 -5.75 -68.03
N ALA A 2 -5.70 -4.80 -67.56
CA ALA A 2 -5.26 -3.64 -66.77
C ALA A 2 -5.80 -3.68 -65.33
N ALA A 3 -5.04 -3.03 -64.44
CA ALA A 3 -5.31 -2.52 -63.08
C ALA A 3 -4.80 -3.34 -61.87
N PRO A 4 -4.46 -2.72 -60.71
CA PRO A 4 -4.43 -1.28 -60.41
C PRO A 4 -3.17 -0.74 -59.68
N ARG A 5 -3.09 0.60 -59.77
CA ARG A 5 -2.30 1.55 -58.97
C ARG A 5 -2.65 1.46 -57.48
N GLY A 6 -1.68 1.69 -56.60
CA GLY A 6 -1.94 1.90 -55.17
C GLY A 6 -0.68 2.00 -54.31
N VAL A 7 0.10 3.07 -54.49
CA VAL A 7 1.06 3.50 -53.47
C VAL A 7 0.25 4.08 -52.31
N ILE A 8 0.22 3.41 -51.15
CA ILE A 8 -0.13 4.06 -49.88
C ILE A 8 0.94 3.74 -48.85
N ARG A 9 1.87 4.69 -48.74
CA ARG A 9 2.69 4.95 -47.57
C ARG A 9 1.78 5.64 -46.55
N ALA A 10 1.48 5.01 -45.42
CA ALA A 10 0.92 5.69 -44.27
C ALA A 10 1.59 5.15 -43.00
N LEU A 11 2.60 5.90 -42.56
CA LEU A 11 3.19 5.81 -41.25
C LEU A 11 2.09 6.14 -40.23
N HIS A 12 1.66 5.13 -39.47
CA HIS A 12 1.05 5.36 -38.17
C HIS A 12 1.83 4.51 -37.15
N ARG A 13 2.99 5.04 -36.73
CA ARG A 13 3.47 4.76 -35.38
C ARG A 13 2.53 5.47 -34.41
N GLY A 14 1.37 4.88 -34.18
CA GLY A 14 0.66 5.13 -32.94
C GLY A 14 1.53 4.55 -31.84
N THR A 15 2.17 5.40 -31.04
CA THR A 15 2.65 5.02 -29.72
C THR A 15 1.46 4.43 -28.97
N LEU A 16 1.42 3.10 -28.87
CA LEU A 16 0.61 2.44 -27.87
C LEU A 16 1.12 2.97 -26.54
N THR A 17 0.39 3.87 -25.91
CA THR A 17 0.56 4.15 -24.49
C THR A 17 0.27 2.83 -23.79
N GLN A 18 1.32 2.07 -23.47
CA GLN A 18 1.17 0.90 -22.63
C GLN A 18 0.56 1.40 -21.33
N ASN A 19 -0.68 1.00 -21.08
CA ASN A 19 -1.31 1.20 -19.79
C ASN A 19 -0.58 0.24 -18.84
N SER A 20 0.55 0.69 -18.29
CA SER A 20 1.33 -0.11 -17.35
C SER A 20 0.44 -0.40 -16.15
N VAL A 21 0.07 -1.67 -15.96
CA VAL A 21 -0.61 -2.09 -14.74
C VAL A 21 0.35 -1.78 -13.59
N VAL A 22 -0.01 -0.80 -12.76
CA VAL A 22 0.78 -0.46 -11.57
C VAL A 22 0.39 -1.45 -10.49
N ASP A 23 1.29 -2.40 -10.20
CA ASP A 23 1.10 -3.32 -9.09
C ASP A 23 1.10 -2.52 -7.78
N ARG A 24 -0.03 -2.59 -7.07
CA ARG A 24 -0.28 -1.87 -5.82
C ARG A 24 -0.42 -2.85 -4.67
N ILE A 25 0.35 -2.62 -3.62
CA ILE A 25 0.25 -3.38 -2.37
C ILE A 25 -0.60 -2.61 -1.38
N PHE A 26 -1.55 -3.31 -0.76
CA PHE A 26 -2.29 -2.83 0.39
C PHE A 26 -2.25 -3.86 1.51
N SER A 27 -1.89 -3.45 2.72
CA SER A 27 -1.92 -4.31 3.90
C SER A 27 -2.29 -3.52 5.15
N GLY A 28 -2.91 -4.17 6.13
CA GLY A 28 -3.38 -3.51 7.34
C GLY A 28 -3.03 -4.27 8.60
N ILE A 29 -2.79 -3.55 9.70
CA ILE A 29 -2.53 -4.12 11.02
C ILE A 29 -3.44 -3.48 12.07
N GLN A 30 -4.06 -4.32 12.91
CA GLN A 30 -4.90 -3.82 13.99
C GLN A 30 -4.03 -3.24 15.12
N PRO A 31 -4.38 -2.06 15.66
CA PRO A 31 -3.71 -1.53 16.82
C PRO A 31 -4.11 -2.32 18.07
N THR A 32 -3.25 -3.25 18.51
CA THR A 32 -3.48 -4.09 19.70
C THR A 32 -2.70 -3.61 20.94
N GLY A 33 -1.80 -2.64 20.78
CA GLY A 33 -1.02 -2.01 21.87
C GLY A 33 0.25 -2.75 22.29
N LYS A 34 0.42 -4.02 21.90
CA LYS A 34 1.66 -4.78 22.12
C LYS A 34 1.97 -5.63 20.89
N LEU A 35 2.65 -5.04 19.92
CA LEU A 35 3.19 -5.79 18.80
C LEU A 35 4.20 -6.82 19.32
N HIS A 36 4.10 -8.05 18.83
CA HIS A 36 4.94 -9.17 19.23
C HIS A 36 5.66 -9.79 18.03
N LEU A 37 6.56 -10.74 18.28
CA LEU A 37 7.35 -11.41 17.25
C LEU A 37 6.49 -12.02 16.13
N GLY A 38 5.31 -12.54 16.46
CA GLY A 38 4.34 -13.01 15.46
C GLY A 38 3.90 -11.93 14.46
N ASN A 39 3.69 -10.67 14.89
CA ASN A 39 3.41 -9.58 13.95
C ASN A 39 4.64 -9.25 13.10
N TYR A 40 5.82 -9.27 13.70
CA TYR A 40 7.06 -8.95 13.01
C TYR A 40 7.35 -9.94 11.87
N PHE A 41 7.45 -11.22 12.20
CA PHE A 41 7.73 -12.26 11.20
C PHE A 41 6.53 -12.53 10.28
N GLY A 42 5.30 -12.32 10.76
CA GLY A 42 4.09 -12.57 9.99
C GLY A 42 3.75 -11.47 8.98
N ALA A 43 4.15 -10.21 9.23
CA ALA A 43 3.79 -9.09 8.37
C ALA A 43 4.91 -8.06 8.22
N ILE A 44 5.43 -7.50 9.32
CA ILE A 44 6.29 -6.29 9.28
C ILE A 44 7.58 -6.54 8.50
N GLN A 45 8.22 -7.70 8.67
CA GLN A 45 9.42 -8.05 7.92
C GLN A 45 9.17 -8.11 6.41
N ASN A 46 8.01 -8.63 6.00
CA ASN A 46 7.61 -8.63 4.61
C ASN A 46 7.29 -7.22 4.10
N TRP A 47 6.65 -6.39 4.93
CA TRP A 47 6.37 -4.99 4.58
C TRP A 47 7.64 -4.20 4.32
N MET A 48 8.68 -4.38 5.13
CA MET A 48 9.99 -3.75 4.89
C MET A 48 10.61 -4.12 3.56
N ARG A 49 10.38 -5.34 3.07
CA ARG A 49 10.83 -5.78 1.75
C ARG A 49 9.95 -5.19 0.64
N LEU A 50 8.64 -5.26 0.80
CA LEU A 50 7.67 -4.83 -0.23
C LEU A 50 7.75 -3.33 -0.54
N GLN A 51 8.04 -2.47 0.45
CA GLN A 51 8.24 -1.04 0.21
C GLN A 51 9.49 -0.73 -0.64
N GLU A 52 10.44 -1.67 -0.77
CA GLU A 52 11.61 -1.51 -1.64
C GLU A 52 11.36 -2.07 -3.05
N GLU A 53 10.49 -3.08 -3.16
CA GLU A 53 10.22 -3.80 -4.42
C GLU A 53 9.12 -3.15 -5.27
N TYR A 54 8.15 -2.48 -4.64
CA TYR A 54 6.97 -1.93 -5.31
C TYR A 54 6.92 -0.40 -5.23
N ASN A 55 6.52 0.24 -6.33
CA ASN A 55 6.39 1.70 -6.42
C ASN A 55 5.12 2.26 -5.77
N SER A 56 4.16 1.41 -5.40
CA SER A 56 2.87 1.83 -4.84
C SER A 56 2.47 0.93 -3.67
N VAL A 57 2.82 1.34 -2.46
CA VAL A 57 2.58 0.56 -1.23
C VAL A 57 1.79 1.36 -0.22
N LEU A 58 0.75 0.75 0.34
CA LEU A 58 -0.14 1.34 1.34
C LEU A 58 -0.23 0.43 2.57
N TYR A 59 0.10 0.97 3.73
CA TYR A 59 -0.04 0.31 5.02
C TYR A 59 -1.02 1.06 5.90
N SER A 60 -2.02 0.34 6.42
CA SER A 60 -3.08 0.95 7.23
C SER A 60 -3.06 0.44 8.66
N ILE A 61 -3.14 1.36 9.62
CA ILE A 61 -3.49 1.04 11.00
C ILE A 61 -5.02 0.96 11.06
N VAL A 62 -5.55 -0.26 11.10
CA VAL A 62 -6.99 -0.53 10.94
C VAL A 62 -7.73 -0.42 12.27
N ASP A 63 -7.82 0.80 12.78
CA ASP A 63 -8.45 1.13 14.05
C ASP A 63 -9.97 0.91 14.06
N LEU A 64 -10.67 1.06 12.94
CA LEU A 64 -12.10 0.71 12.87
C LEU A 64 -12.32 -0.80 13.00
N HIS A 65 -11.42 -1.63 12.46
CA HIS A 65 -11.51 -3.09 12.64
C HIS A 65 -11.29 -3.51 14.09
N ALA A 66 -10.51 -2.73 14.86
CA ALA A 66 -10.30 -2.99 16.28
C ALA A 66 -11.56 -2.76 17.13
N LEU A 67 -12.55 -1.99 16.63
CA LEU A 67 -13.83 -1.71 17.30
C LEU A 67 -14.84 -2.86 17.21
N THR A 68 -14.56 -3.90 16.44
CA THR A 68 -15.40 -5.12 16.38
C THR A 68 -15.41 -5.90 17.70
N VAL A 69 -14.50 -5.55 18.62
CA VAL A 69 -14.46 -6.02 20.00
C VAL A 69 -14.47 -4.80 20.94
N PRO A 70 -15.01 -4.92 22.17
CA PRO A 70 -14.98 -3.83 23.14
C PRO A 70 -13.55 -3.33 23.41
N ARG A 71 -13.35 -2.02 23.31
CA ARG A 71 -12.06 -1.35 23.56
C ARG A 71 -12.30 -0.11 24.41
N GLU A 72 -11.44 0.10 25.41
CA GLU A 72 -11.39 1.37 26.11
C GLU A 72 -10.87 2.48 25.19
N PRO A 73 -11.57 3.61 25.02
CA PRO A 73 -11.19 4.64 24.06
C PRO A 73 -9.79 5.22 24.28
N ALA A 74 -9.35 5.36 25.53
CA ALA A 74 -8.00 5.83 25.85
C ALA A 74 -6.93 4.81 25.43
N VAL A 75 -7.20 3.51 25.65
CA VAL A 75 -6.29 2.42 25.30
C VAL A 75 -6.16 2.27 23.78
N LEU A 76 -7.27 2.40 23.04
CA LEU A 76 -7.22 2.33 21.58
C LEU A 76 -6.38 3.47 20.99
N ARG A 77 -6.56 4.71 21.48
CA ARG A 77 -5.75 5.86 21.04
C ARG A 77 -4.26 5.62 21.29
N GLN A 78 -3.90 5.15 22.48
CA GLN A 78 -2.50 4.83 22.79
C GLN A 78 -1.98 3.70 21.88
N SER A 79 -2.78 2.65 21.68
CA SER A 79 -2.42 1.51 20.82
C SER A 79 -2.16 1.90 19.38
N ILE A 80 -2.90 2.88 18.84
CA ILE A 80 -2.65 3.44 17.51
C ILE A 80 -1.27 4.09 17.47
N LEU A 81 -0.96 4.97 18.43
CA LEU A 81 0.33 5.65 18.51
C LEU A 81 1.50 4.67 18.68
N ASP A 82 1.36 3.70 19.58
CA ASP A 82 2.38 2.68 19.85
C ASP A 82 2.63 1.81 18.61
N THR A 83 1.56 1.45 17.89
CA THR A 83 1.65 0.70 16.63
C THR A 83 2.37 1.51 15.57
N THR A 84 2.00 2.79 15.38
CA THR A 84 2.69 3.70 14.45
C THR A 84 4.17 3.80 14.79
N ALA A 85 4.50 4.11 16.04
CA ALA A 85 5.89 4.27 16.49
C ALA A 85 6.71 2.99 16.28
N THR A 86 6.13 1.84 16.56
CA THR A 86 6.80 0.54 16.35
C THR A 86 7.04 0.26 14.87
N LEU A 87 6.06 0.50 14.00
CA LEU A 87 6.23 0.29 12.56
C LEU A 87 7.36 1.16 12.01
N LEU A 88 7.40 2.44 12.39
CA LEU A 88 8.48 3.35 12.01
C LEU A 88 9.84 2.87 12.56
N ALA A 89 9.89 2.49 13.83
CA ALA A 89 11.12 1.98 14.47
C ALA A 89 11.63 0.67 13.84
N CYS A 90 10.74 -0.18 13.33
CA CYS A 90 11.12 -1.39 12.61
C CYS A 90 11.70 -1.09 11.23
N GLY A 91 11.41 0.06 10.62
CA GLY A 91 11.94 0.45 9.32
C GLY A 91 10.89 0.65 8.23
N ILE A 92 9.60 0.71 8.57
CA ILE A 92 8.58 1.19 7.62
C ILE A 92 8.83 2.68 7.37
N ASN A 93 9.04 3.04 6.11
CA ASN A 93 9.45 4.37 5.71
C ASN A 93 8.29 5.10 5.00
N PRO A 94 7.74 6.19 5.58
CA PRO A 94 6.69 7.00 4.95
C PRO A 94 7.07 7.65 3.61
N GLU A 95 8.37 7.76 3.30
CA GLU A 95 8.85 8.25 2.00
C GLU A 95 8.72 7.19 0.89
N LYS A 96 8.55 5.91 1.26
CA LYS A 96 8.44 4.78 0.33
C LYS A 96 7.04 4.18 0.26
N CYS A 97 6.21 4.44 1.26
CA CYS A 97 4.86 3.91 1.35
C CYS A 97 3.92 4.90 2.03
N LEU A 98 2.61 4.78 1.74
CA LEU A 98 1.60 5.51 2.47
C LEU A 98 1.26 4.75 3.76
N LEU A 99 1.73 5.24 4.92
CA LEU A 99 1.32 4.75 6.23
C LEU A 99 0.23 5.65 6.82
N PHE A 100 -0.96 5.11 7.12
CA PHE A 100 -2.10 5.93 7.56
C PHE A 100 -3.03 5.23 8.55
N GLN A 101 -3.80 6.02 9.32
CA GLN A 101 -4.86 5.52 10.21
C GLN A 101 -6.16 5.36 9.41
N GLN A 102 -6.80 4.19 9.49
CA GLN A 102 -7.99 3.86 8.69
C GLN A 102 -9.14 4.85 8.90
N SER A 103 -9.47 5.19 10.14
CA SER A 103 -10.57 6.13 10.44
C SER A 103 -10.33 7.57 9.97
N GLN A 104 -9.09 7.91 9.59
CA GLN A 104 -8.71 9.25 9.13
C GLN A 104 -8.62 9.35 7.58
N GLY A 105 -8.74 8.25 6.84
CA GLY A 105 -8.67 8.29 5.36
C GLY A 105 -10.02 8.65 4.73
N PHE A 106 -10.18 9.62 3.81
CA PHE A 106 -9.25 10.35 2.93
C PHE A 106 -9.31 11.87 3.18
N GLN A 107 -8.16 12.52 3.42
CA GLN A 107 -7.91 13.94 3.13
C GLN A 107 -6.59 14.07 2.37
#